data_AF-A0A9D4QLS7-F1
#
_entry.id   AF-A0A9D4QLS7-F1
#
_cell.length_a   1.000
_cell.length_b   1.000
_cell.length_c   1.000
_cell.angle_alpha   90.00
_cell.angle_beta   90.00
_cell.angle_gamma   90.00
#
_symmetry.space_group_name_H-M   'P 1'
#
loop_
_entity.id
_entity.type
_entity.pdbx_description
1 polymer ?
#
loop_
_entity_poly.entity_id
_entity_poly.type
_entity_poly.pdbx_seq_one_letter_code
_entity_poly.pdbx_strand_id
1 'polypeptide(L)'
;MVLMFYRHKRFLTHTHIHTYIHTCMHACMHTYIHTYIHTCMHACMHACMHAYIHTYIHTYIHTTYIHTYIHACMHACMHACMHACMHAYIHTYIHTYIHTYIHTYIHTYIHTYIHACMHACMHACMHTYIHTYIHTYIHTYIHTYIHTYIHTYIHTYIHTYIHTYIHTYIHTYIHTYIHTYIHTYIHTYIHTYIHTYIHTYIHTYIHTYIHTYIHTYIHTYIHTYIHTYLHT
;
A
#
# COMPACT_ATOMS: atom_id res chain seq x y z
N MET A 1 25.53 -123.81 -105.21
CA MET A 1 26.26 -122.57 -104.85
C MET A 1 25.40 -121.71 -103.91
N VAL A 2 24.99 -122.28 -102.78
CA VAL A 2 23.92 -121.79 -101.89
C VAL A 2 24.49 -120.96 -100.70
N LEU A 3 25.82 -120.96 -100.52
CA LEU A 3 26.49 -120.26 -99.41
C LEU A 3 26.69 -118.74 -99.60
N MET A 4 26.75 -118.21 -100.83
CA MET A 4 27.00 -116.75 -101.04
C MET A 4 25.75 -115.89 -100.82
N PHE A 5 24.55 -116.41 -101.09
CA PHE A 5 23.31 -115.68 -100.87
C PHE A 5 23.00 -115.52 -99.37
N TYR A 6 23.34 -116.52 -98.56
CA TYR A 6 23.20 -116.45 -97.10
C TYR A 6 24.18 -115.45 -96.47
N ARG A 7 25.40 -115.33 -97.01
CA ARG A 7 26.43 -114.41 -96.50
C ARG A 7 26.13 -112.95 -96.84
N HIS A 8 25.53 -112.67 -98.01
CA HIS A 8 25.17 -111.32 -98.45
C HIS A 8 23.89 -110.79 -97.78
N LYS A 9 22.87 -111.64 -97.57
CA LYS A 9 21.66 -111.29 -96.79
C LYS A 9 22.01 -111.02 -95.32
N ARG A 10 22.94 -111.81 -94.74
CA ARG A 10 23.43 -111.64 -93.36
C ARG A 10 24.26 -110.37 -93.18
N PHE A 11 24.96 -109.91 -94.21
CA PHE A 11 25.72 -108.65 -94.17
C PHE A 11 24.82 -107.42 -94.27
N LEU A 12 23.78 -107.43 -95.14
CA LEU A 12 22.80 -106.34 -95.24
C LEU A 12 21.86 -106.26 -94.03
N THR A 13 21.44 -107.40 -93.46
CA THR A 13 20.65 -107.37 -92.22
C THR A 13 21.49 -106.89 -91.04
N HIS A 14 22.77 -107.27 -90.97
CA HIS A 14 23.68 -106.79 -89.94
C HIS A 14 23.92 -105.28 -90.01
N THR A 15 24.13 -104.71 -91.20
CA THR A 15 24.31 -103.25 -91.34
C THR A 15 23.03 -102.48 -91.05
N HIS A 16 21.86 -102.94 -91.50
CA HIS A 16 20.57 -102.25 -91.27
C HIS A 16 20.09 -102.35 -89.82
N ILE A 17 20.32 -103.49 -89.15
CA ILE A 17 20.08 -103.66 -87.72
C ILE A 17 21.05 -102.78 -86.92
N HIS A 18 22.33 -102.74 -87.30
CA HIS A 18 23.32 -101.90 -86.64
C HIS A 18 23.01 -100.40 -86.79
N THR A 19 22.65 -99.92 -87.97
CA THR A 19 22.27 -98.51 -88.16
C THR A 19 20.97 -98.15 -87.48
N TYR A 20 19.97 -99.04 -87.45
CA TYR A 20 18.70 -98.81 -86.74
C TYR A 20 18.88 -98.79 -85.23
N ILE A 21 19.62 -99.75 -84.66
CA ILE A 21 19.95 -99.77 -83.24
C ILE A 21 20.79 -98.53 -82.89
N HIS A 22 21.78 -98.18 -83.70
CA HIS A 22 22.63 -97.01 -83.45
C HIS A 22 21.84 -95.69 -83.52
N THR A 23 20.99 -95.50 -84.53
CA THR A 23 20.18 -94.27 -84.65
C THR A 23 19.08 -94.19 -83.59
N CYS A 24 18.45 -95.30 -83.24
CA CYS A 24 17.42 -95.32 -82.19
C CYS A 24 18.02 -95.17 -80.79
N MET A 25 19.17 -95.80 -80.51
CA MET A 25 19.95 -95.57 -79.29
C MET A 25 20.45 -94.13 -79.24
N HIS A 26 20.99 -93.60 -80.33
CA HIS A 26 21.48 -92.22 -80.39
C HIS A 26 20.33 -91.22 -80.21
N ALA A 27 19.20 -91.40 -80.88
CA ALA A 27 18.03 -90.53 -80.73
C ALA A 27 17.45 -90.62 -79.33
N CYS A 28 17.27 -91.82 -78.76
CA CYS A 28 16.75 -92.03 -77.41
C CYS A 28 17.70 -91.48 -76.34
N MET A 29 19.00 -91.74 -76.46
CA MET A 29 20.03 -91.19 -75.56
C MET A 29 20.13 -89.68 -75.72
N HIS A 30 20.06 -89.14 -76.94
CA HIS A 30 20.08 -87.71 -77.17
C HIS A 30 18.82 -87.03 -76.64
N THR A 31 17.62 -87.58 -76.84
CA THR A 31 16.41 -87.03 -76.22
C THR A 31 16.46 -87.17 -74.71
N TYR A 32 16.85 -88.32 -74.15
CA TYR A 32 16.93 -88.51 -72.71
C TYR A 32 17.95 -87.57 -72.08
N ILE A 33 19.18 -87.52 -72.60
CA ILE A 33 20.23 -86.63 -72.11
C ILE A 33 19.83 -85.18 -72.35
N HIS A 34 19.44 -84.80 -73.57
CA HIS A 34 19.12 -83.41 -73.88
C HIS A 34 17.88 -82.95 -73.14
N THR A 35 16.74 -83.64 -73.20
CA THR A 35 15.55 -83.16 -72.48
C THR A 35 15.74 -83.25 -70.98
N TYR A 36 16.20 -84.38 -70.42
CA TYR A 36 16.31 -84.51 -68.96
C TYR A 36 17.37 -83.57 -68.39
N ILE A 37 18.58 -83.52 -68.97
CA ILE A 37 19.63 -82.63 -68.48
C ILE A 37 19.28 -81.17 -68.78
N HIS A 38 18.80 -80.84 -69.98
CA HIS A 38 18.45 -79.44 -70.30
C HIS A 38 17.27 -78.95 -69.47
N THR A 39 16.18 -79.71 -69.33
CA THR A 39 15.03 -79.25 -68.54
C THR A 39 15.36 -79.23 -67.05
N CYS A 40 16.12 -80.19 -66.54
CA CYS A 40 16.52 -80.21 -65.12
C CYS A 40 17.51 -79.08 -64.81
N MET A 41 18.52 -78.87 -65.67
CA MET A 41 19.45 -77.74 -65.55
C MET A 41 18.73 -76.41 -65.72
N HIS A 42 17.82 -76.27 -66.69
CA HIS A 42 17.07 -75.04 -66.89
C HIS A 42 16.10 -74.75 -65.74
N ALA A 43 15.36 -75.76 -65.25
CA ALA A 43 14.47 -75.59 -64.10
C ALA A 43 15.24 -75.29 -62.82
N CYS A 44 16.38 -75.96 -62.58
CA CYS A 44 17.25 -75.71 -61.44
C CYS A 44 17.89 -74.32 -61.51
N MET A 45 18.44 -73.93 -62.66
CA MET A 45 18.99 -72.59 -62.90
C MET A 45 17.91 -71.51 -62.78
N HIS A 46 16.73 -71.72 -63.34
CA HIS A 46 15.64 -70.76 -63.24
C HIS A 46 15.12 -70.64 -61.80
N ALA A 47 14.95 -71.76 -61.08
CA ALA A 47 14.53 -71.74 -59.68
C ALA A 47 15.61 -71.12 -58.78
N CYS A 48 16.89 -71.41 -59.00
CA CYS A 48 17.98 -70.83 -58.20
C CYS A 48 18.17 -69.34 -58.52
N MET A 49 18.09 -68.94 -59.79
CA MET A 49 18.17 -67.54 -60.18
C MET A 49 16.94 -66.78 -59.72
N HIS A 50 15.73 -67.32 -59.84
CA HIS A 50 14.52 -66.68 -59.35
C HIS A 50 14.50 -66.60 -57.82
N ALA A 51 14.92 -67.66 -57.11
CA ALA A 51 15.05 -67.60 -55.66
C ALA A 51 16.12 -66.57 -55.25
N TYR A 52 17.28 -66.56 -55.90
CA TYR A 52 18.35 -65.60 -55.63
C TYR A 52 17.90 -64.17 -55.93
N ILE A 53 17.37 -63.89 -57.13
CA ILE A 53 16.89 -62.57 -57.53
C ILE A 53 15.72 -62.13 -56.66
N HIS A 54 14.71 -62.97 -56.45
CA HIS A 54 13.54 -62.57 -55.67
C HIS A 54 13.88 -62.40 -54.19
N THR A 55 14.61 -63.33 -53.56
CA THR A 55 14.99 -63.15 -52.15
C THR A 55 15.97 -61.99 -51.99
N TYR A 56 17.04 -61.94 -52.76
CA TYR A 56 18.04 -60.89 -52.64
C TYR A 56 17.46 -59.51 -53.00
N ILE A 57 16.77 -59.36 -54.13
CA ILE A 57 16.25 -58.04 -54.54
C ILE A 57 15.04 -57.66 -53.68
N HIS A 58 14.06 -58.55 -53.49
CA HIS A 58 12.83 -58.17 -52.79
C HIS A 58 13.04 -58.09 -51.26
N THR A 59 13.69 -59.05 -50.61
CA THR A 59 13.82 -58.96 -49.15
C THR A 59 14.92 -57.99 -48.77
N TYR A 60 16.10 -58.05 -49.39
CA TYR A 60 17.19 -57.14 -49.02
C TYR A 60 16.87 -55.70 -49.46
N ILE A 61 16.58 -55.45 -50.74
CA ILE A 61 16.39 -54.07 -51.21
C ILE A 61 15.04 -53.51 -50.74
N HIS A 62 13.94 -54.22 -50.96
CA HIS A 62 12.62 -53.65 -50.64
C HIS A 62 12.31 -53.66 -49.13
N THR A 63 12.57 -54.76 -48.41
CA THR A 63 12.23 -54.79 -46.97
C THR A 63 13.30 -54.16 -46.08
N THR A 64 14.60 -54.38 -46.30
CA THR A 64 15.60 -53.79 -45.40
C THR A 64 15.96 -52.36 -45.78
N TYR A 65 16.24 -52.08 -47.05
CA TYR A 65 16.66 -50.74 -47.45
C TYR A 65 15.48 -49.76 -47.56
N ILE A 66 14.42 -50.12 -48.29
CA ILE A 66 13.28 -49.21 -48.47
C ILE A 66 12.39 -49.19 -47.22
N HIS A 67 11.94 -50.34 -46.75
CA HIS A 67 11.05 -50.35 -45.59
C HIS A 67 11.81 -50.03 -44.30
N THR A 68 12.77 -50.83 -43.84
CA THR A 68 13.34 -50.55 -42.51
C THR A 68 14.19 -49.27 -42.46
N TYR A 69 15.06 -49.01 -43.43
CA TYR A 69 15.93 -47.84 -43.35
C TYR A 69 15.19 -46.54 -43.71
N ILE A 70 14.54 -46.46 -44.88
CA ILE A 70 13.86 -45.23 -45.27
C ILE A 70 12.60 -44.99 -44.42
N HIS A 71 11.75 -46.00 -44.20
CA HIS A 71 10.54 -45.78 -43.38
C HIS A 71 10.89 -45.49 -41.92
N ALA A 72 11.82 -46.22 -41.28
CA ALA A 72 12.15 -45.93 -39.89
C ALA A 72 12.88 -44.59 -39.74
N CYS A 73 13.76 -44.22 -40.68
CA CYS A 73 14.46 -42.94 -40.62
C CYS A 73 13.50 -41.77 -40.88
N MET A 74 12.61 -41.89 -41.88
CA MET A 74 11.55 -40.91 -42.13
C MET A 74 10.57 -40.83 -40.96
N HIS A 75 10.15 -41.95 -40.38
CA HIS A 75 9.26 -41.97 -39.23
C HIS A 75 9.92 -41.37 -37.99
N ALA A 76 11.16 -41.72 -37.69
CA ALA A 76 11.91 -41.14 -36.57
C ALA A 76 12.16 -39.65 -36.77
N CYS A 77 12.53 -39.22 -37.98
CA CYS A 77 12.71 -37.81 -38.33
C CYS A 77 11.40 -37.03 -38.19
N MET A 78 10.32 -37.54 -38.78
CA MET A 78 8.99 -36.93 -38.72
C MET A 78 8.46 -36.87 -37.29
N HIS A 79 8.64 -37.93 -36.50
CA HIS A 79 8.23 -37.95 -35.11
C HIS A 79 9.05 -36.98 -34.27
N ALA A 80 10.38 -36.96 -34.44
CA ALA A 80 11.25 -36.05 -33.71
C ALA A 80 10.99 -34.58 -34.08
N CYS A 81 10.79 -34.27 -35.38
CA CYS A 81 10.50 -32.91 -35.81
C CYS A 81 9.10 -32.48 -35.37
N MET A 82 8.08 -33.34 -35.50
CA MET A 82 6.73 -33.05 -35.00
C MET A 82 6.74 -32.83 -33.50
N HIS A 83 7.42 -33.68 -32.72
CA HIS A 83 7.54 -33.53 -31.28
C HIS A 83 8.29 -32.24 -30.90
N ALA A 84 9.41 -31.94 -31.55
CA ALA A 84 10.17 -30.73 -31.29
C ALA A 84 9.39 -29.46 -31.68
N CYS A 85 8.71 -29.46 -32.82
CA CYS A 85 7.88 -28.34 -33.28
C CYS A 85 6.66 -28.15 -32.39
N MET A 86 5.97 -29.24 -32.02
CA MET A 86 4.81 -29.18 -31.13
C MET A 86 5.22 -28.77 -29.72
N HIS A 87 6.32 -29.30 -29.18
CA HIS A 87 6.83 -28.90 -27.88
C HIS A 87 7.31 -27.45 -27.90
N ALA A 88 8.04 -27.02 -28.93
CA ALA A 88 8.42 -25.62 -29.08
C ALA A 88 7.18 -24.73 -29.18
N TYR A 89 6.20 -25.07 -30.02
CA TYR A 89 4.98 -24.29 -30.17
C TYR A 89 4.16 -24.25 -28.86
N ILE A 90 3.83 -25.40 -28.28
CA ILE A 90 3.04 -25.48 -27.04
C ILE A 90 3.80 -24.81 -25.90
N HIS A 91 5.06 -25.19 -25.66
CA HIS A 91 5.80 -24.64 -24.54
C HIS A 91 6.08 -23.16 -24.77
N THR A 92 6.65 -22.73 -25.89
CA THR A 92 6.94 -21.30 -26.06
C THR A 92 5.66 -20.50 -26.16
N TYR A 93 4.69 -20.87 -26.99
CA TYR A 93 3.47 -20.07 -27.14
C TYR A 93 2.62 -20.13 -25.88
N ILE A 94 2.23 -21.31 -25.39
CA ILE A 94 1.32 -21.41 -24.25
C ILE A 94 2.01 -21.03 -22.96
N HIS A 95 3.21 -21.56 -22.67
CA HIS A 95 3.90 -21.19 -21.43
C HIS A 95 4.26 -19.72 -21.45
N THR A 96 4.90 -19.18 -22.49
CA THR A 96 5.27 -17.76 -22.44
C THR A 96 4.06 -16.87 -22.51
N TYR A 97 3.05 -17.13 -23.34
CA TYR A 97 1.87 -16.27 -23.42
C TYR A 97 1.07 -16.33 -22.11
N ILE A 98 0.73 -17.52 -21.61
CA ILE A 98 -0.05 -17.64 -20.37
C ILE A 98 0.76 -17.18 -19.18
N HIS A 99 2.02 -17.63 -19.02
CA HIS A 99 2.83 -17.21 -17.90
C HIS A 99 3.09 -15.72 -17.96
N THR A 100 3.53 -15.14 -19.08
CA THR A 100 3.78 -13.70 -19.13
C THR A 100 2.48 -12.92 -18.98
N TYR A 101 1.40 -13.27 -19.67
CA TYR A 101 0.14 -12.53 -19.56
C TYR A 101 -0.45 -12.64 -18.17
N ILE A 102 -0.62 -13.84 -17.61
CA ILE A 102 -1.20 -14.03 -16.29
C ILE A 102 -0.26 -13.51 -15.22
N HIS A 103 1.03 -13.86 -15.23
CA HIS A 103 1.97 -13.39 -14.23
C HIS A 103 2.09 -11.87 -14.31
N THR A 104 2.34 -11.27 -15.48
CA THR A 104 2.46 -9.81 -15.54
C THR A 104 1.13 -9.14 -15.22
N TYR A 105 0.00 -9.57 -15.76
CA TYR A 105 -1.28 -8.94 -15.49
C TYR A 105 -1.67 -9.07 -14.02
N ILE A 106 -1.69 -10.28 -13.47
CA ILE A 106 -2.06 -10.51 -12.07
C ILE A 106 -1.03 -9.91 -11.13
N HIS A 107 0.27 -10.18 -11.32
CA HIS A 107 1.29 -9.64 -10.44
C HIS A 107 1.31 -8.12 -10.53
N THR A 108 1.39 -7.51 -11.71
CA THR A 108 1.41 -6.05 -11.79
C THR A 108 0.09 -5.45 -11.33
N TYR A 109 -1.07 -5.92 -11.78
CA TYR A 109 -2.35 -5.35 -11.37
C TYR A 109 -2.57 -5.50 -9.87
N ILE A 110 -2.49 -6.72 -9.32
CA ILE A 110 -2.72 -6.95 -7.89
C ILE A 110 -1.63 -6.28 -7.06
N HIS A 111 -0.35 -6.49 -7.37
CA HIS A 111 0.73 -5.91 -6.59
C HIS A 111 0.66 -4.39 -6.64
N THR A 112 0.61 -3.76 -7.82
CA THR A 112 0.58 -2.30 -7.91
C THR A 112 -0.71 -1.72 -7.36
N TYR A 113 -1.88 -2.32 -7.63
CA TYR A 113 -3.15 -1.77 -7.17
C TYR A 113 -3.31 -1.93 -5.67
N ILE A 114 -3.09 -3.14 -5.12
CA ILE A 114 -3.21 -3.36 -3.68
C ILE A 114 -2.11 -2.62 -2.94
N HIS A 115 -0.85 -2.69 -3.40
CA HIS A 115 0.24 -1.98 -2.72
C HIS A 115 0.03 -0.46 -2.78
N ALA A 116 -0.30 0.11 -3.94
CA ALA A 116 -0.53 1.55 -4.05
C ALA A 116 -1.77 1.99 -3.26
N CYS A 117 -2.86 1.23 -3.32
CA CYS A 117 -4.09 1.55 -2.61
C CYS A 117 -3.90 1.43 -1.09
N MET A 118 -3.28 0.35 -0.60
CA MET A 118 -2.96 0.17 0.82
C MET A 118 -1.97 1.22 1.31
N HIS A 119 -0.93 1.53 0.54
CA HIS A 119 0.04 2.56 0.91
C HIS A 119 -0.63 3.95 0.95
N ALA A 120 -1.42 4.29 -0.07
CA ALA A 120 -2.14 5.56 -0.12
C ALA A 120 -3.17 5.66 1.01
N CYS A 121 -3.92 4.58 1.29
CA CYS A 121 -4.93 4.61 2.36
C CYS A 121 -4.28 4.69 3.74
N MET A 122 -3.20 3.93 3.99
CA MET A 122 -2.44 3.98 5.24
C MET A 122 -1.81 5.34 5.45
N HIS A 123 -1.16 5.89 4.42
CA HIS A 123 -0.56 7.21 4.51
C HIS A 123 -1.62 8.29 4.74
N ALA A 124 -2.72 8.27 3.97
CA ALA A 124 -3.80 9.23 4.12
C ALA A 124 -4.43 9.12 5.51
N CYS A 125 -4.79 7.92 5.98
CA CYS A 125 -5.47 7.73 7.25
C CYS A 125 -4.56 8.09 8.43
N MET A 126 -3.29 7.66 8.42
CA MET A 126 -2.32 7.98 9.46
C MET A 126 -2.01 9.47 9.48
N HIS A 127 -1.77 10.08 8.32
CA HIS A 127 -1.52 11.50 8.23
C HIS A 127 -2.73 12.29 8.71
N THR A 128 -3.94 11.97 8.25
CA THR A 128 -5.15 12.64 8.75
C THR A 128 -5.31 12.43 10.24
N TYR A 129 -5.22 11.20 10.75
CA TYR A 129 -5.44 10.92 12.16
C TYR A 129 -4.41 11.62 13.04
N ILE A 130 -3.12 11.47 12.75
CA ILE A 130 -2.05 12.10 13.51
C ILE A 130 -2.14 13.62 13.38
N HIS A 131 -2.21 14.14 12.15
CA HIS A 131 -2.24 15.58 11.95
C HIS A 131 -3.49 16.18 12.56
N THR A 132 -4.69 15.72 12.24
CA THR A 132 -5.91 16.29 12.83
C THR A 132 -5.91 16.07 14.32
N TYR A 133 -5.78 14.84 14.83
CA TYR A 133 -5.93 14.59 16.25
C TYR A 133 -4.87 15.31 17.07
N ILE A 134 -3.58 15.15 16.74
CA ILE A 134 -2.50 15.76 17.51
C ILE A 134 -2.50 17.28 17.31
N HIS A 135 -2.55 17.77 16.07
CA HIS A 135 -2.53 19.21 15.85
C HIS A 135 -3.76 19.87 16.46
N THR A 136 -4.98 19.38 16.20
CA THR A 136 -6.17 20.03 16.77
C THR A 136 -6.19 19.88 18.27
N TYR A 137 -5.90 18.71 18.83
CA TYR A 137 -5.95 18.53 20.29
C TYR A 137 -4.89 19.37 20.98
N ILE A 138 -3.62 19.29 20.56
CA ILE A 138 -2.54 20.06 21.17
C ILE A 138 -2.75 21.55 20.95
N HIS A 139 -3.03 21.99 19.70
CA HIS A 139 -3.23 23.40 19.42
C HIS A 139 -4.44 23.95 20.17
N THR A 140 -5.60 23.28 20.13
CA THR A 140 -6.78 23.78 20.86
C THR A 140 -6.53 23.74 22.35
N TYR A 141 -6.06 22.64 22.93
CA TYR A 141 -5.84 22.54 24.36
C TYR A 141 -4.82 23.56 24.86
N ILE A 142 -3.64 23.64 24.22
CA ILE A 142 -2.59 24.60 24.62
C ILE A 142 -3.08 26.02 24.39
N HIS A 143 -3.63 26.34 23.22
CA HIS A 143 -4.11 27.68 22.94
C HIS A 143 -5.22 28.08 23.92
N THR A 144 -6.25 27.25 24.11
CA THR A 144 -7.34 27.57 25.03
C THR A 144 -6.83 27.64 26.45
N TYR A 145 -6.03 26.69 26.92
CA TYR A 145 -5.56 26.68 28.30
C TYR A 145 -4.64 27.87 28.59
N ILE A 146 -3.63 28.10 27.76
CA ILE A 146 -2.70 29.22 27.94
C ILE A 146 -3.43 30.55 27.76
N HIS A 147 -4.21 30.71 26.69
CA HIS A 147 -4.93 31.96 26.45
C HIS A 147 -5.92 32.23 27.57
N THR A 148 -6.76 31.26 27.96
CA THR A 148 -7.74 31.48 29.03
C THR A 148 -7.05 31.69 30.37
N TYR A 149 -6.06 30.88 30.75
CA TYR A 149 -5.37 31.02 32.02
C TYR A 149 -4.62 32.34 32.10
N ILE A 150 -3.79 32.67 31.11
CA ILE A 150 -3.03 33.93 31.11
C ILE A 150 -3.98 35.11 31.03
N HIS A 151 -4.94 35.11 30.10
CA HIS A 151 -5.88 36.22 29.96
C HIS A 151 -6.70 36.40 31.24
N THR A 152 -7.30 35.34 31.78
CA THR A 152 -8.10 35.45 33.00
C THR A 152 -7.24 35.82 34.19
N TYR A 153 -6.08 35.21 34.39
CA TYR A 153 -5.21 35.52 35.53
C TYR A 153 -4.68 36.95 35.46
N ILE A 154 -4.11 37.36 34.32
CA ILE A 154 -3.58 38.71 34.16
C ILE A 154 -4.72 39.72 34.23
N HIS A 155 -5.81 39.53 33.48
CA HIS A 155 -6.93 40.46 33.48
C HIS A 155 -7.54 40.56 34.88
N THR A 156 -7.87 39.44 35.54
CA THR A 156 -8.45 39.49 36.88
C THR A 156 -7.48 40.04 37.89
N TYR A 157 -6.21 39.63 37.91
CA TYR A 157 -5.24 40.12 38.88
C TYR A 157 -4.96 41.61 38.68
N ILE A 158 -4.64 42.04 37.46
CA ILE A 158 -4.38 43.46 37.17
C ILE A 158 -5.64 44.28 37.41
N HIS A 159 -6.79 43.87 36.87
CA HIS A 159 -8.03 44.62 37.05
C HIS A 159 -8.41 44.69 38.52
N THR A 160 -8.45 43.57 39.24
CA THR A 160 -8.82 43.58 40.67
C THR A 160 -7.80 44.33 41.49
N TYR A 161 -6.49 44.10 41.32
CA TYR A 161 -5.46 44.77 42.10
C TYR A 161 -5.45 46.27 41.83
N ILE A 162 -5.39 46.70 40.56
CA ILE A 162 -5.37 48.12 40.21
C ILE A 162 -6.69 48.77 40.62
N HIS A 163 -7.84 48.18 40.27
CA HIS A 163 -9.13 48.75 40.62
C HIS A 163 -9.29 48.84 42.13
N THR A 164 -9.06 47.75 42.87
CA THR A 164 -9.21 47.78 44.33
C THR A 164 -8.20 48.72 44.97
N TYR A 165 -6.92 48.66 44.59
CA TYR A 165 -5.90 49.52 45.20
C TYR A 165 -6.14 51.00 44.90
N ILE A 166 -6.34 51.36 43.62
CA ILE A 166 -6.59 52.75 43.24
C ILE A 166 -7.92 53.22 43.81
N HIS A 167 -9.00 52.46 43.65
CA HIS A 167 -10.30 52.86 44.16
C HIS A 167 -10.28 52.99 45.68
N THR A 168 -9.75 51.99 46.41
CA THR A 168 -9.69 52.06 47.87
C THR A 168 -8.75 53.17 48.32
N TYR A 169 -7.56 53.31 47.75
CA TYR A 169 -6.61 54.34 48.16
C TYR A 169 -7.16 55.74 47.86
N ILE A 170 -7.61 56.00 46.63
CA ILE A 170 -8.17 57.32 46.26
C ILE A 170 -9.44 57.58 47.07
N HIS A 171 -10.39 56.64 47.12
CA HIS A 171 -11.63 56.85 47.85
C HIS A 171 -11.36 57.05 49.33
N THR A 172 -10.58 56.17 49.97
CA THR A 172 -10.31 56.31 51.41
C THR A 172 -9.48 57.54 51.70
N TYR A 173 -8.40 57.81 50.96
CA TYR A 173 -7.56 58.98 51.20
C TYR A 173 -8.32 60.28 50.96
N ILE A 174 -8.96 60.44 49.81
CA ILE A 174 -9.72 61.67 49.50
C ILE A 174 -10.90 61.80 50.44
N HIS A 175 -11.71 60.74 50.63
CA HIS A 175 -12.86 60.82 51.51
C HIS A 175 -12.44 61.10 52.95
N THR A 176 -11.47 60.36 53.50
CA THR A 176 -11.03 60.59 54.88
C THR A 176 -10.35 61.93 55.01
N TYR A 177 -9.44 62.34 54.12
CA TYR A 177 -8.76 63.62 54.21
C TYR A 177 -9.74 64.78 54.06
N ILE A 178 -10.56 64.80 53.01
CA ILE A 178 -11.53 65.88 52.79
C ILE A 178 -12.58 65.87 53.90
N HIS A 179 -13.18 64.73 54.21
CA HIS A 179 -14.20 64.67 55.25
C HIS A 179 -13.61 65.06 56.61
N THR A 180 -12.48 64.49 57.03
CA THR A 180 -11.89 64.84 58.32
C THR A 180 -11.41 66.27 58.34
N TYR A 181 -10.71 66.77 57.31
CA TYR A 181 -10.22 68.13 57.29
C TYR A 181 -11.37 69.13 57.26
N ILE A 182 -12.33 69.00 56.35
CA ILE A 182 -13.47 69.91 56.25
C ILE A 182 -14.33 69.80 57.50
N HIS A 183 -14.71 68.59 57.92
CA HIS A 183 -15.54 68.42 59.10
C HIS A 183 -14.85 68.94 60.35
N THR A 184 -13.59 68.56 60.62
CA THR A 184 -12.88 69.03 61.81
C THR A 184 -12.62 70.53 61.73
N TYR A 185 -12.15 71.07 60.61
CA TYR A 185 -11.88 72.50 60.47
C TYR A 185 -13.16 73.32 60.61
N ILE A 186 -14.21 73.01 59.85
CA ILE A 186 -15.47 73.75 59.91
C ILE A 186 -16.12 73.56 61.28
N HIS A 187 -16.24 72.33 61.77
CA HIS A 187 -16.87 72.09 63.06
C HIS A 187 -16.07 72.75 64.18
N THR A 188 -14.76 72.56 64.26
CA THR A 188 -13.95 73.18 65.32
C THR A 188 -13.94 74.69 65.18
N TYR A 189 -13.73 75.25 63.99
CA TYR A 189 -13.71 76.70 63.79
C TYR A 189 -15.06 77.33 64.11
N ILE A 190 -16.15 76.83 63.52
CA ILE A 190 -17.49 77.38 63.77
C ILE A 190 -17.88 77.16 65.23
N HIS A 191 -17.72 75.95 65.76
CA HIS A 191 -18.09 75.67 67.14
C HIS A 191 -17.26 76.51 68.10
N THR A 192 -15.92 76.53 67.97
CA THR A 192 -15.08 77.33 68.87
C THR A 192 -15.33 78.81 68.69
N TYR A 193 -15.41 79.34 67.46
CA TYR A 193 -15.65 80.76 67.22
C TYR A 193 -17.02 81.19 67.74
N ILE A 194 -18.10 80.51 67.35
CA ILE A 194 -19.46 80.85 67.80
C ILE A 194 -19.57 80.64 69.30
N HIS A 195 -19.16 79.48 69.83
CA HIS A 195 -19.27 79.21 71.26
C HIS A 195 -18.45 80.21 72.05
N THR A 196 -17.16 80.41 71.73
CA THR A 196 -16.33 81.35 72.50
C THR A 196 -16.80 82.78 72.31
N TYR A 197 -17.11 83.25 71.10
CA TYR A 197 -17.56 84.62 70.87
C TYR A 197 -18.90 84.89 71.53
N ILE A 198 -19.92 84.05 71.31
CA ILE A 198 -21.24 84.25 71.92
C ILE A 198 -21.15 84.07 73.42
N HIS A 199 -20.50 83.01 73.91
CA HIS A 199 -20.38 82.80 75.35
C HIS A 199 -19.61 83.93 76.01
N THR A 200 -18.45 84.32 75.49
CA THR A 200 -17.67 85.43 76.08
C THR A 200 -18.41 86.74 75.95
N TYR A 201 -19.00 87.07 74.80
CA TYR A 201 -19.74 88.31 74.61
C TYR A 201 -20.96 88.38 75.53
N ILE A 202 -21.82 87.35 75.53
CA ILE A 202 -23.00 87.32 76.40
C ILE A 202 -22.57 87.30 77.86
N HIS A 203 -21.64 86.42 78.25
CA HIS A 203 -21.20 86.33 79.64
C HIS A 203 -20.56 87.63 80.08
N THR A 204 -19.61 88.19 79.33
CA THR A 204 -18.98 89.46 79.71
C THR A 204 -19.97 90.61 79.67
N TYR A 205 -20.79 90.75 78.64
CA TYR A 205 -21.77 91.84 78.56
C TYR A 205 -22.81 91.73 79.66
N ILE A 206 -23.48 90.59 79.83
CA ILE A 206 -24.50 90.41 80.88
C ILE A 206 -23.85 90.51 82.25
N HIS A 207 -22.75 89.80 82.51
CA HIS A 207 -22.12 89.83 83.82
C HIS A 207 -21.60 91.24 84.13
N THR A 208 -20.86 91.89 83.23
CA THR A 208 -20.36 93.24 83.50
C THR A 208 -21.50 94.24 83.59
N TYR A 209 -22.46 94.25 82.67
CA TYR A 209 -23.58 95.19 82.69
C TYR A 209 -24.45 94.99 83.92
N ILE A 210 -24.93 93.78 84.18
CA ILE A 210 -25.78 93.51 85.35
C ILE A 210 -24.99 93.73 86.63
N HIS A 211 -23.78 93.16 86.77
CA HIS A 211 -23.01 93.31 87.99
C HIS A 211 -22.64 94.77 88.23
N THR A 212 -22.09 95.48 87.25
CA THR A 212 -21.73 96.90 87.43
C THR A 212 -22.97 97.75 87.63
N TYR A 213 -24.03 97.60 86.85
CA TYR A 213 -25.24 98.40 86.98
C TYR A 213 -25.94 98.14 88.31
N ILE A 214 -26.21 96.89 88.68
CA ILE A 214 -26.85 96.56 89.95
C ILE A 214 -25.94 96.94 91.12
N HIS A 215 -24.66 96.58 91.09
CA HIS A 215 -23.75 96.90 92.19
C HIS A 215 -23.59 98.41 92.33
N THR A 216 -23.35 99.15 91.25
CA THR A 216 -23.20 100.61 91.34
C THR A 216 -24.52 101.27 91.71
N TYR A 217 -25.65 100.85 91.13
CA TYR A 217 -26.97 101.40 91.47
C TYR A 217 -27.34 101.12 92.91
N ILE A 218 -27.26 99.87 93.38
CA ILE A 218 -27.56 99.52 94.77
C ILE A 218 -26.57 100.20 95.71
N HIS A 219 -25.27 100.15 95.42
CA HIS A 219 -24.26 100.76 96.29
C HIS A 219 -24.44 102.28 96.36
N THR A 220 -24.61 102.96 95.22
CA THR A 220 -24.83 104.41 95.20
C THR A 220 -26.18 104.77 95.81
N TYR A 221 -27.26 104.06 95.50
CA TYR A 221 -28.58 104.32 96.05
C TYR A 221 -28.62 104.07 97.56
N ILE A 222 -28.11 102.94 98.06
CA ILE A 222 -28.05 102.68 99.51
C ILE A 222 -27.10 103.66 100.18
N HIS A 223 -25.91 103.91 99.62
CA HIS A 223 -24.95 104.83 100.22
C HIS A 223 -25.49 106.26 100.26
N THR A 224 -26.11 106.74 99.17
CA THR A 224 -26.74 108.07 99.15
C THR A 224 -27.95 108.11 100.07
N TYR A 225 -28.84 107.12 100.05
CA TYR A 225 -30.04 107.05 100.89
C TYR A 225 -29.69 107.02 102.38
N ILE A 226 -28.75 106.15 102.80
CA ILE A 226 -28.24 106.10 104.17
C ILE A 226 -27.55 107.41 104.53
N HIS A 227 -26.68 107.95 103.67
CA HIS A 227 -26.00 109.21 103.94
C HIS A 227 -26.96 110.40 104.02
N THR A 228 -28.08 110.40 103.29
CA THR A 228 -29.11 111.44 103.40
C THR A 228 -29.99 111.29 104.64
N TYR A 229 -30.25 110.07 105.13
CA TYR A 229 -31.12 109.84 106.29
C TYR A 229 -30.40 109.84 107.64
N LEU A 230 -29.09 109.54 107.67
CA LEU A 230 -28.26 109.61 108.89
C LEU A 230 -27.58 110.97 109.09
N HIS A 231 -27.56 111.83 108.06
CA HIS A 231 -26.87 113.12 108.08
C HIS A 231 -27.81 114.34 107.94
N THR A 232 -29.10 114.14 108.25
CA THR A 232 -30.12 115.15 108.56
C THR A 232 -30.67 114.87 109.95
#